data_AF-A0A4Q6BBP6-F1
#
_entry.id   AF-A0A4Q6BBP6-F1
#
_cell.length_a   1.000
_cell.length_b   1.000
_cell.length_c   1.000
_cell.angle_alpha   90.00
_cell.angle_beta   90.00
_cell.angle_gamma   90.00
#
_symmetry.space_group_name_H-M   'P 1'
#
loop_
_entity.id
_entity.type
_entity.pdbx_description
1 polymer ?
#
loop_
_entity_poly.entity_id
_entity_poly.type
_entity_poly.pdbx_seq_one_letter_code
_entity_poly.pdbx_strand_id
1 'polypeptide(L)'
;LGKVVDVVSKINTGAKYDSKVFQKSVGLNGVGTKAVNALSQYFKVSSHREGKVKVAEFERGNLVTEHKEAKTDEQNGTLVQFVPDDTIFKHFHFIPEYLEKQIWNYCFLNAGLKISFNGKNYISRNGLLDLLTRETNADTAPEGLRYPIIHLKGDDIEVALTHNNDYGEDYHSFVNGQHTTQGGTHQAAFREAYVKVIRDFFKKDYDASDIRQGIVAAVAVKVVEPVFESQTKTKLGSLNVEEGGQTMRQFVFEFLSKQLDNFLHKNPSVAEALKKKIEQSERERKELAGIKKLANERAKKANLHNRKLRDCRVHLNDEPPVKGKQEFFATQKETTIFITEGDSASGSITKAREVATQAVFSLRGKPLNCFGMTKKIVYENEELNLLQHALNIEEGMEGLRFNRIVIATDADVDGMHIRLLIMTFFIQFFPDLVKNNHIFILETPLFRVRNKQETIYCYSEQEKQRAVKKLGNKPEITRFKGLGEISPDEFGRFIGEDMRLQPVIIDHGDHLQHLLEYYMGKNTQERQEFIINNLKVELDTVEEIVA
;
A
#
# COMPACT_ATOMS: atom_id res chain seq x y z
N LEU A 1 -32.70 17.11 11.14
CA LEU A 1 -32.11 18.38 11.62
C LEU A 1 -31.77 18.32 13.11
N GLY A 2 -32.71 17.96 13.99
CA GLY A 2 -32.49 17.92 15.46
C GLY A 2 -31.49 16.88 16.03
N LYS A 3 -30.72 16.17 15.19
CA LYS A 3 -29.72 15.17 15.62
C LYS A 3 -28.31 15.46 15.11
N VAL A 4 -28.07 16.62 14.50
CA VAL A 4 -26.78 17.00 13.91
C VAL A 4 -25.63 16.94 14.93
N VAL A 5 -25.85 17.52 16.12
CA VAL A 5 -24.85 17.50 17.22
C VAL A 5 -24.62 16.07 17.70
N ASP A 6 -25.69 15.33 18.00
CA ASP A 6 -25.61 13.96 18.55
C ASP A 6 -24.76 13.04 17.65
N VAL A 7 -24.98 13.07 16.33
CA VAL A 7 -24.33 12.17 15.36
C VAL A 7 -22.80 12.35 15.31
N VAL A 8 -22.28 13.52 15.65
CA VAL A 8 -20.83 13.82 15.61
C VAL A 8 -20.18 13.92 17.00
N SER A 9 -20.95 13.84 18.08
CA SER A 9 -20.42 14.01 19.46
C SER A 9 -20.76 12.87 20.42
N LYS A 10 -21.90 12.19 20.28
CA LYS A 10 -22.35 11.16 21.25
C LYS A 10 -22.11 9.76 20.74
N ILE A 11 -21.18 9.01 21.34
CA ILE A 11 -20.85 7.62 20.95
C ILE A 11 -22.12 6.74 20.83
N ASN A 12 -22.11 5.79 19.89
CA ASN A 12 -23.22 4.87 19.60
C ASN A 12 -24.53 5.52 19.12
N THR A 13 -24.47 6.74 18.59
CA THR A 13 -25.61 7.37 17.89
C THR A 13 -25.46 7.25 16.36
N GLY A 14 -26.52 6.75 15.71
CA GLY A 14 -26.64 6.64 14.25
C GLY A 14 -27.95 5.93 13.81
N ALA A 15 -28.48 6.27 12.63
CA ALA A 15 -29.74 5.73 12.10
C ALA A 15 -29.61 4.34 11.44
N LYS A 16 -28.53 3.61 11.75
CA LYS A 16 -28.15 2.39 11.02
C LYS A 16 -28.85 1.12 11.49
N TYR A 17 -29.78 1.23 12.44
CA TYR A 17 -30.46 0.10 13.07
C TYR A 17 -31.82 -0.25 12.44
N ASP A 18 -32.35 0.57 11.52
CA ASP A 18 -33.77 0.50 11.13
C ASP A 18 -34.06 0.03 9.68
N SER A 19 -33.06 -0.14 8.79
CA SER A 19 -33.33 -0.58 7.41
C SER A 19 -32.32 -1.58 6.83
N LYS A 20 -32.80 -2.57 6.06
CA LYS A 20 -31.98 -3.57 5.34
C LYS A 20 -30.93 -2.95 4.42
N VAL A 21 -31.20 -1.76 3.86
CA VAL A 21 -30.24 -1.04 3.00
C VAL A 21 -29.12 -0.41 3.84
N PHE A 22 -29.42 0.07 5.05
CA PHE A 22 -28.40 0.57 5.99
C PHE A 22 -27.61 -0.56 6.67
N GLN A 23 -28.16 -1.77 6.77
CA GLN A 23 -27.49 -2.96 7.29
C GLN A 23 -26.34 -3.46 6.38
N LYS A 24 -26.39 -3.15 5.08
CA LYS A 24 -25.30 -3.42 4.11
C LYS A 24 -24.28 -2.29 4.03
N SER A 25 -24.04 -1.59 5.14
CA SER A 25 -23.03 -0.53 5.24
C SER A 25 -21.86 -0.94 6.14
N VAL A 26 -20.67 -0.38 5.89
CA VAL A 26 -19.42 -0.74 6.61
C VAL A 26 -19.43 -0.26 8.08
N GLY A 27 -20.08 0.86 8.36
CA GLY A 27 -19.94 1.55 9.65
C GLY A 27 -20.87 1.00 10.72
N LEU A 28 -20.42 0.04 11.53
CA LEU A 28 -21.22 -0.59 12.60
C LEU A 28 -21.19 0.16 13.94
N ASN A 29 -20.04 0.73 14.32
CA ASN A 29 -19.83 1.18 15.70
C ASN A 29 -20.25 2.65 15.95
N GLY A 30 -20.61 3.39 14.90
CA GLY A 30 -20.96 4.81 15.04
C GLY A 30 -19.82 5.74 15.51
N VAL A 31 -18.58 5.25 15.68
CA VAL A 31 -17.47 6.03 16.28
C VAL A 31 -16.73 6.91 15.25
N GLY A 32 -16.75 6.58 13.96
CA GLY A 32 -15.87 7.16 12.94
C GLY A 32 -15.83 8.70 12.92
N THR A 33 -16.94 9.36 12.60
CA THR A 33 -17.02 10.82 12.55
C THR A 33 -16.75 11.49 13.90
N LYS A 34 -17.02 10.79 15.00
CA LYS A 34 -16.80 11.29 16.36
C LYS A 34 -15.32 11.32 16.72
N ALA A 35 -14.56 10.32 16.27
CA ALA A 35 -13.11 10.32 16.37
C ALA A 35 -12.50 11.46 15.54
N VAL A 36 -13.01 11.71 14.32
CA VAL A 36 -12.57 12.87 13.52
C VAL A 36 -12.83 14.17 14.27
N ASN A 37 -14.02 14.35 14.83
CA ASN A 37 -14.34 15.53 15.64
C ASN A 37 -13.41 15.69 16.85
N ALA A 38 -13.20 14.61 17.62
CA ALA A 38 -12.32 14.63 18.79
C ALA A 38 -10.86 14.96 18.46
N LEU A 39 -10.36 14.51 17.29
CA LEU A 39 -8.98 14.67 16.85
C LEU A 39 -8.76 15.87 15.92
N SER A 40 -9.69 16.82 15.91
CA SER A 40 -9.62 18.03 15.10
C SER A 40 -9.52 19.27 15.99
N GLN A 41 -8.61 20.19 15.66
CA GLN A 41 -8.59 21.51 16.30
C GLN A 41 -9.85 22.31 15.98
N TYR A 42 -10.40 22.15 14.78
CA TYR A 42 -11.65 22.76 14.32
C TYR A 42 -12.48 21.72 13.58
N PHE A 43 -13.76 21.63 13.89
CA PHE A 43 -14.70 20.74 13.20
C PHE A 43 -16.06 21.44 13.05
N LYS A 44 -16.59 21.44 11.82
CA LYS A 44 -17.90 22.01 11.49
C LYS A 44 -18.75 20.98 10.75
N VAL A 45 -20.00 20.84 11.18
CA VAL A 45 -21.02 20.04 10.49
C VAL A 45 -22.24 20.89 10.19
N SER A 46 -22.72 20.82 8.94
CA SER A 46 -23.94 21.51 8.50
C SER A 46 -24.85 20.52 7.77
N SER A 47 -26.14 20.49 8.12
CA SER A 47 -27.13 19.65 7.43
C SER A 47 -28.20 20.52 6.80
N HIS A 48 -28.38 20.37 5.49
CA HIS A 48 -29.34 21.08 4.65
C HIS A 48 -30.44 20.09 4.27
N ARG A 49 -31.67 20.35 4.72
CA ARG A 49 -32.85 19.50 4.49
C ARG A 49 -34.09 20.37 4.37
N GLU A 50 -34.85 20.20 3.28
CA GLU A 50 -36.18 20.81 3.09
C GLU A 50 -36.17 22.34 3.27
N GLY A 51 -35.16 23.01 2.68
CA GLY A 51 -35.02 24.47 2.75
C GLY A 51 -34.59 25.01 4.12
N LYS A 52 -34.12 24.14 5.03
CA LYS A 52 -33.59 24.51 6.34
C LYS A 52 -32.15 24.03 6.52
N VAL A 53 -31.37 24.79 7.28
CA VAL A 53 -30.00 24.46 7.66
C VAL A 53 -29.85 24.41 9.18
N LYS A 54 -29.10 23.42 9.66
CA LYS A 54 -28.61 23.33 11.04
C LYS A 54 -27.10 23.19 11.03
N VAL A 55 -26.40 24.06 11.76
CA VAL A 55 -24.94 24.12 11.84
C VAL A 55 -24.47 23.94 13.27
N ALA A 56 -23.40 23.17 13.46
CA ALA A 56 -22.70 23.04 14.74
C ALA A 56 -21.18 23.05 14.52
N GLU A 57 -20.47 23.73 15.42
CA GLU A 57 -19.02 23.90 15.40
C GLU A 57 -18.40 23.37 16.71
N PHE A 58 -17.26 22.71 16.58
CA PHE A 58 -16.57 22.00 17.65
C PHE A 58 -15.07 22.27 17.61
N GLU A 59 -14.43 22.18 18.77
CA GLU A 59 -12.99 22.19 18.95
C GLU A 59 -12.59 21.01 19.84
N ARG A 60 -11.73 20.12 19.33
CA ARG A 60 -11.28 18.91 20.04
C ARG A 60 -12.43 18.08 20.62
N GLY A 61 -13.51 17.94 19.83
CA GLY A 61 -14.72 17.22 20.20
C GLY A 61 -15.71 17.99 21.08
N ASN A 62 -15.35 19.16 21.61
CA ASN A 62 -16.22 19.97 22.46
C ASN A 62 -17.06 20.93 21.61
N LEU A 63 -18.37 20.99 21.87
CA LEU A 63 -19.27 21.89 21.18
C LEU A 63 -18.94 23.35 21.57
N VAL A 64 -18.59 24.16 20.57
CA VAL A 64 -18.30 25.59 20.76
C VAL A 64 -19.53 26.43 20.42
N THR A 65 -20.13 26.16 19.27
CA THR A 65 -21.28 26.93 18.78
C THR A 65 -22.33 26.01 18.18
N GLU A 66 -23.58 26.15 18.63
CA GLU A 66 -24.73 25.54 17.98
C GLU A 66 -25.63 26.63 17.40
N HIS A 67 -25.66 26.73 16.07
CA HIS A 67 -26.50 27.73 15.41
C HIS A 67 -27.97 27.35 15.50
N LYS A 68 -28.84 28.35 15.63
CA LYS A 68 -30.29 28.15 15.47
C LYS A 68 -30.59 27.69 14.05
N GLU A 69 -31.65 26.89 13.90
CA GLU A 69 -32.12 26.51 12.58
C GLU A 69 -32.47 27.75 11.76
N ALA A 70 -31.98 27.81 10.53
CA ALA A 70 -32.21 28.91 9.61
C ALA A 70 -32.78 28.39 8.29
N LYS A 71 -33.42 29.27 7.50
CA LYS A 71 -33.81 28.96 6.13
C LYS A 71 -32.58 28.98 5.22
N THR A 72 -32.58 28.16 4.19
CA THR A 72 -31.51 28.09 3.18
C THR A 72 -32.10 27.74 1.82
N ASP A 73 -31.50 28.27 0.76
CA ASP A 73 -31.81 27.91 -0.63
C ASP A 73 -30.84 26.83 -1.18
N GLU A 74 -29.92 26.34 -0.35
CA GLU A 74 -29.01 25.26 -0.74
C GLU A 74 -29.73 23.92 -0.89
N GLN A 75 -29.20 23.08 -1.79
CA GLN A 75 -29.73 21.75 -2.02
C GLN A 75 -29.56 20.84 -0.80
N ASN A 76 -30.40 19.81 -0.71
CA ASN A 76 -30.35 18.83 0.37
C ASN A 76 -28.98 18.14 0.43
N GLY A 77 -28.28 18.26 1.54
CA GLY A 77 -26.93 17.71 1.70
C GLY A 77 -26.39 17.80 3.12
N THR A 78 -25.16 17.36 3.30
CA THR A 78 -24.40 17.51 4.54
C THR A 78 -23.00 17.99 4.21
N LEU A 79 -22.57 19.07 4.85
CA LEU A 79 -21.20 19.56 4.81
C LEU A 79 -20.48 19.14 6.09
N VAL A 80 -19.27 18.59 5.94
CA VAL A 80 -18.34 18.33 7.04
C VAL A 80 -17.02 18.99 6.68
N GLN A 81 -16.52 19.83 7.58
CA GLN A 81 -15.24 20.51 7.45
C GLN A 81 -14.45 20.30 8.73
N PHE A 82 -13.16 20.02 8.62
CA PHE A 82 -12.31 19.83 9.79
C PHE A 82 -10.87 20.23 9.51
N VAL A 83 -10.13 20.53 10.58
CA VAL A 83 -8.68 20.70 10.55
C VAL A 83 -8.08 19.78 11.62
N PRO A 84 -7.18 18.85 11.27
CA PRO A 84 -6.53 17.96 12.24
C PRO A 84 -5.87 18.73 13.39
N ASP A 85 -5.89 18.15 14.60
CA ASP A 85 -5.20 18.72 15.75
C ASP A 85 -3.67 18.60 15.59
N ASP A 86 -2.98 19.73 15.48
CA ASP A 86 -1.53 19.81 15.28
C ASP A 86 -0.71 19.43 16.53
N THR A 87 -1.36 19.35 17.69
CA THR A 87 -0.75 18.83 18.93
C THR A 87 -0.64 17.31 18.92
N ILE A 88 -1.54 16.64 18.18
CA ILE A 88 -1.57 15.18 18.03
C ILE A 88 -0.84 14.77 16.75
N PHE A 89 -1.20 15.37 15.62
CA PHE A 89 -0.63 15.07 14.31
C PHE A 89 0.44 16.12 13.97
N LYS A 90 1.67 15.92 14.45
CA LYS A 90 2.79 16.82 14.14
C LYS A 90 3.11 16.81 12.65
N HIS A 91 3.33 17.99 12.06
CA HIS A 91 3.74 18.18 10.65
C HIS A 91 2.87 17.45 9.61
N PHE A 92 1.56 17.33 9.87
CA PHE A 92 0.67 16.65 8.93
C PHE A 92 0.54 17.38 7.59
N HIS A 93 0.40 16.60 6.53
CA HIS A 93 -0.05 17.08 5.23
C HIS A 93 -0.92 15.99 4.59
N PHE A 94 -1.88 16.41 3.76
CA PHE A 94 -2.65 15.47 2.97
C PHE A 94 -1.85 15.09 1.72
N ILE A 95 -1.80 13.80 1.40
CA ILE A 95 -1.15 13.27 0.20
C ILE A 95 -2.23 13.10 -0.87
N PRO A 96 -2.31 13.98 -1.90
CA PRO A 96 -3.39 13.93 -2.89
C PRO A 96 -3.50 12.58 -3.60
N GLU A 97 -2.37 11.97 -3.95
CA GLU A 97 -2.29 10.70 -4.67
C GLU A 97 -2.96 9.57 -3.88
N TYR A 98 -2.75 9.55 -2.56
CA TYR A 98 -3.41 8.61 -1.67
C TYR A 98 -4.92 8.83 -1.62
N LEU A 99 -5.37 10.09 -1.56
CA LEU A 99 -6.79 10.43 -1.54
C LEU A 99 -7.48 10.08 -2.85
N GLU A 100 -6.84 10.35 -3.99
CA GLU A 100 -7.35 9.99 -5.31
C GLU A 100 -7.61 8.49 -5.42
N LYS A 101 -6.70 7.65 -4.91
CA LYS A 101 -6.89 6.19 -4.87
C LYS A 101 -8.14 5.79 -4.08
N GLN A 102 -8.37 6.41 -2.92
CA GLN A 102 -9.57 6.13 -2.11
C GLN A 102 -10.85 6.60 -2.80
N ILE A 103 -10.83 7.77 -3.45
CA ILE A 103 -11.96 8.31 -4.22
C ILE A 103 -12.35 7.36 -5.34
N TRP A 104 -11.37 6.85 -6.08
CA TRP A 104 -11.60 5.90 -7.17
C TRP A 104 -12.24 4.61 -6.68
N ASN A 105 -11.79 4.04 -5.56
CA ASN A 105 -12.44 2.86 -4.97
C ASN A 105 -13.94 3.10 -4.73
N TYR A 106 -14.32 4.27 -4.21
CA TYR A 106 -15.74 4.61 -4.03
C TYR A 106 -16.49 4.71 -5.36
N CYS A 107 -15.90 5.33 -6.38
CA CYS A 107 -16.50 5.42 -7.72
C CYS A 107 -16.70 4.04 -8.35
N PHE A 108 -15.72 3.14 -8.28
CA PHE A 108 -15.81 1.79 -8.82
C PHE A 108 -16.87 0.93 -8.13
N LEU A 109 -17.05 1.11 -6.82
CA LEU A 109 -18.05 0.36 -6.06
C LEU A 109 -19.46 0.93 -6.17
N ASN A 110 -19.59 2.17 -6.66
CA ASN A 110 -20.86 2.86 -6.82
C ASN A 110 -20.93 3.46 -8.23
N ALA A 111 -21.11 2.59 -9.23
CA ALA A 111 -21.20 3.01 -10.63
C ALA A 111 -22.23 4.15 -10.81
N GLY A 112 -21.80 5.24 -11.45
CA GLY A 112 -22.58 6.47 -11.61
C GLY A 112 -22.39 7.51 -10.50
N LEU A 113 -21.72 7.20 -9.39
CA LEU A 113 -21.35 8.19 -8.37
C LEU A 113 -20.29 9.15 -8.92
N LYS A 114 -20.58 10.45 -8.84
CA LYS A 114 -19.64 11.52 -9.16
C LYS A 114 -19.04 12.09 -7.89
N ILE A 115 -17.71 12.03 -7.78
CA ILE A 115 -16.95 12.70 -6.72
C ILE A 115 -16.13 13.82 -7.38
N SER A 116 -16.12 15.00 -6.76
CA SER A 116 -15.28 16.13 -7.19
C SER A 116 -14.21 16.38 -6.14
N PHE A 117 -12.95 16.41 -6.56
CA PHE A 117 -11.80 16.65 -5.70
C PHE A 117 -10.83 17.60 -6.41
N ASN A 118 -10.51 18.73 -5.77
CA ASN A 118 -9.66 19.79 -6.32
C ASN A 118 -10.03 20.24 -7.75
N GLY A 119 -11.34 20.31 -8.05
CA GLY A 119 -11.86 20.69 -9.38
C GLY A 119 -11.86 19.56 -10.43
N LYS A 120 -11.22 18.42 -10.14
CA LYS A 120 -11.25 17.21 -10.98
C LYS A 120 -12.46 16.34 -10.62
N ASN A 121 -13.10 15.77 -11.63
CA ASN A 121 -14.26 14.90 -11.46
C ASN A 121 -13.87 13.43 -11.67
N TYR A 122 -14.38 12.58 -10.78
CA TYR A 122 -14.13 11.14 -10.73
C TYR A 122 -15.46 10.42 -10.88
N ILE A 123 -15.59 9.57 -11.90
CA ILE A 123 -16.81 8.83 -12.20
C ILE A 123 -16.42 7.50 -12.85
N SER A 124 -16.93 6.39 -12.31
CA SER A 124 -16.91 5.09 -12.99
C SER A 124 -18.31 4.80 -13.54
N ARG A 125 -18.37 4.29 -14.78
CA ARG A 125 -19.62 3.93 -15.45
C ARG A 125 -19.91 2.43 -15.34
N ASN A 126 -18.86 1.60 -15.35
CA ASN A 126 -19.02 0.15 -15.38
C ASN A 126 -18.67 -0.54 -14.06
N GLY A 127 -18.22 0.20 -13.04
CA GLY A 127 -17.92 -0.35 -11.73
C GLY A 127 -16.59 -1.10 -11.70
N LEU A 128 -16.60 -2.37 -11.27
CA LEU A 128 -15.36 -3.15 -11.14
C LEU A 128 -14.67 -3.43 -12.49
N LEU A 129 -15.39 -3.38 -13.60
CA LEU A 129 -14.78 -3.44 -14.93
C LEU A 129 -13.83 -2.26 -15.15
N ASP A 130 -14.25 -1.03 -14.82
CA ASP A 130 -13.39 0.15 -14.97
C ASP A 130 -12.19 0.08 -14.01
N LEU A 131 -12.39 -0.48 -12.81
CA LEU A 131 -11.29 -0.73 -11.86
C LEU A 131 -10.25 -1.62 -12.51
N LEU A 132 -10.64 -2.81 -12.96
CA LEU A 132 -9.71 -3.77 -13.52
C LEU A 132 -9.08 -3.27 -14.83
N THR A 133 -9.85 -2.59 -15.69
CA THR A 133 -9.32 -1.96 -16.90
C THR A 133 -8.18 -1.00 -16.56
N ARG A 134 -8.34 -0.20 -15.51
CA ARG A 134 -7.30 0.74 -15.07
C ARG A 134 -6.12 0.04 -14.40
N GLU A 135 -6.37 -0.92 -13.51
CA GLU A 135 -5.30 -1.63 -12.80
C GLU A 135 -4.44 -2.47 -13.75
N THR A 136 -5.03 -3.00 -14.83
CA THR A 136 -4.29 -3.79 -15.82
C THR A 136 -3.90 -3.01 -17.08
N ASN A 137 -4.18 -1.71 -17.16
CA ASN A 137 -4.00 -0.90 -18.37
C ASN A 137 -4.63 -1.54 -19.62
N ALA A 138 -5.80 -2.17 -19.48
CA ALA A 138 -6.42 -2.95 -20.57
C ALA A 138 -6.88 -2.08 -21.75
N ASP A 139 -7.06 -0.77 -21.52
CA ASP A 139 -7.45 0.22 -22.51
C ASP A 139 -6.28 0.70 -23.38
N THR A 140 -5.06 0.67 -22.84
CA THR A 140 -3.86 1.23 -23.47
C THR A 140 -2.82 0.17 -23.85
N ALA A 141 -2.80 -0.97 -23.15
CA ALA A 141 -1.90 -2.10 -23.39
C ALA A 141 -2.65 -3.45 -23.31
N PRO A 142 -3.66 -3.70 -24.16
CA PRO A 142 -4.48 -4.92 -24.10
C PRO A 142 -3.68 -6.22 -24.30
N GLU A 143 -2.53 -6.16 -24.96
CA GLU A 143 -1.60 -7.29 -25.16
C GLU A 143 -0.96 -7.80 -23.86
N GLY A 144 -0.99 -7.00 -22.78
CA GLY A 144 -0.61 -7.43 -21.44
C GLY A 144 -1.55 -8.47 -20.85
N LEU A 145 -2.79 -8.55 -21.36
CA LEU A 145 -3.79 -9.51 -20.94
C LEU A 145 -3.76 -10.78 -21.80
N ARG A 146 -4.03 -11.92 -21.16
CA ARG A 146 -4.21 -13.21 -21.86
C ARG A 146 -5.56 -13.32 -22.53
N TYR A 147 -6.57 -12.67 -21.96
CA TYR A 147 -7.92 -12.60 -22.49
C TYR A 147 -8.63 -11.34 -21.96
N PRO A 148 -9.69 -10.85 -22.64
CA PRO A 148 -10.45 -9.69 -22.17
C PRO A 148 -11.03 -9.88 -20.77
N ILE A 149 -11.20 -8.78 -20.03
CA ILE A 149 -11.75 -8.83 -18.68
C ILE A 149 -13.15 -9.46 -18.70
N ILE A 150 -13.32 -10.51 -17.89
CA ILE A 150 -14.61 -11.15 -17.63
C ILE A 150 -15.30 -10.36 -16.54
N HIS A 151 -16.50 -9.85 -16.82
CA HIS A 151 -17.27 -9.05 -15.88
C HIS A 151 -18.62 -9.69 -15.59
N LEU A 152 -18.85 -10.04 -14.33
CA LEU A 152 -20.02 -10.76 -13.85
C LEU A 152 -20.70 -9.96 -12.75
N LYS A 153 -22.01 -9.74 -12.86
CA LYS A 153 -22.81 -9.03 -11.87
C LYS A 153 -23.94 -9.89 -11.33
N GLY A 154 -24.14 -9.82 -10.02
CA GLY A 154 -25.31 -10.29 -9.28
C GLY A 154 -25.79 -9.19 -8.33
N ASP A 155 -26.84 -9.46 -7.55
CA ASP A 155 -27.48 -8.43 -6.71
C ASP A 155 -26.56 -7.90 -5.59
N ASP A 156 -25.87 -8.84 -4.92
CA ASP A 156 -24.99 -8.59 -3.78
C ASP A 156 -23.54 -8.98 -4.03
N ILE A 157 -23.19 -9.26 -5.28
CA ILE A 157 -21.83 -9.62 -5.69
C ILE A 157 -21.52 -9.07 -7.07
N GLU A 158 -20.34 -8.47 -7.22
CA GLU A 158 -19.78 -8.07 -8.50
C GLU A 158 -18.36 -8.63 -8.59
N VAL A 159 -18.04 -9.26 -9.71
CA VAL A 159 -16.73 -9.82 -9.98
C VAL A 159 -16.27 -9.34 -11.34
N ALA A 160 -15.07 -8.78 -11.41
CA ALA A 160 -14.33 -8.64 -12.65
C ALA A 160 -13.03 -9.46 -12.51
N LEU A 161 -12.60 -10.15 -13.56
CA LEU A 161 -11.35 -10.92 -13.52
C LEU A 161 -10.69 -11.06 -14.90
N THR A 162 -9.37 -11.22 -14.91
CA THR A 162 -8.56 -11.59 -16.07
C THR A 162 -7.28 -12.30 -15.63
N HIS A 163 -6.46 -12.74 -16.59
CA HIS A 163 -5.09 -13.15 -16.35
C HIS A 163 -4.12 -12.28 -17.17
N ASN A 164 -3.00 -11.93 -16.56
CA ASN A 164 -1.89 -11.26 -17.22
C ASN A 164 -0.64 -12.17 -17.24
N ASN A 165 0.52 -11.59 -17.51
CA ASN A 165 1.81 -12.28 -17.59
C ASN A 165 2.60 -12.25 -16.28
N ASP A 166 2.06 -11.60 -15.26
CA ASP A 166 2.78 -11.37 -14.03
C ASP A 166 2.79 -12.61 -13.16
N TYR A 167 3.71 -12.61 -12.20
CA TYR A 167 3.80 -13.65 -11.19
C TYR A 167 2.93 -13.32 -9.99
N GLY A 168 2.29 -14.34 -9.41
CA GLY A 168 1.50 -14.20 -8.20
C GLY A 168 0.01 -14.07 -8.47
N GLU A 169 -0.72 -13.56 -7.49
CA GLU A 169 -2.17 -13.37 -7.55
C GLU A 169 -2.49 -11.93 -7.09
N ASP A 170 -3.24 -11.17 -7.88
CA ASP A 170 -3.60 -9.79 -7.55
C ASP A 170 -5.12 -9.68 -7.30
N TYR A 171 -5.49 -9.29 -6.09
CA TYR A 171 -6.90 -9.20 -5.67
C TYR A 171 -7.25 -7.83 -5.12
N HIS A 172 -8.28 -7.24 -5.72
CA HIS A 172 -8.95 -6.05 -5.22
C HIS A 172 -10.28 -6.47 -4.60
N SER A 173 -10.28 -6.69 -3.28
CA SER A 173 -11.43 -7.24 -2.58
C SER A 173 -12.16 -6.20 -1.74
N PHE A 174 -13.49 -6.21 -1.78
CA PHE A 174 -14.33 -5.20 -1.18
C PHE A 174 -15.55 -5.77 -0.47
N VAL A 175 -15.89 -5.19 0.68
CA VAL A 175 -17.09 -5.53 1.43
C VAL A 175 -17.85 -4.25 1.75
N ASN A 176 -19.09 -4.12 1.25
CA ASN A 176 -19.95 -2.95 1.48
C ASN A 176 -19.30 -1.59 1.12
N GLY A 177 -18.36 -1.56 0.17
CA GLY A 177 -17.63 -0.34 -0.19
C GLY A 177 -16.28 -0.16 0.52
N GLN A 178 -15.93 -1.02 1.48
CA GLN A 178 -14.62 -1.02 2.14
C GLN A 178 -13.64 -1.91 1.39
N HIS A 179 -12.46 -1.37 1.05
CA HIS A 179 -11.36 -2.16 0.53
C HIS A 179 -10.75 -3.00 1.66
N THR A 180 -10.72 -4.32 1.48
CA THR A 180 -10.12 -5.28 2.42
C THR A 180 -8.72 -5.64 1.96
N THR A 181 -7.73 -4.82 2.31
CA THR A 181 -6.33 -4.99 1.89
C THR A 181 -5.68 -6.30 2.35
N GLN A 182 -6.22 -6.94 3.39
CA GLN A 182 -5.79 -8.24 3.90
C GLN A 182 -6.79 -9.36 3.53
N GLY A 183 -7.73 -9.07 2.62
CA GLY A 183 -8.74 -10.00 2.14
C GLY A 183 -9.76 -10.42 3.21
N GLY A 184 -9.81 -11.73 3.47
CA GLY A 184 -10.75 -12.34 4.40
C GLY A 184 -11.63 -13.39 3.75
N THR A 185 -12.72 -13.75 4.43
CA THR A 185 -13.56 -14.91 4.08
C THR A 185 -14.11 -14.87 2.65
N HIS A 186 -14.55 -13.71 2.18
CA HIS A 186 -15.07 -13.51 0.81
C HIS A 186 -14.02 -13.70 -0.29
N GLN A 187 -12.81 -13.17 -0.12
CA GLN A 187 -11.71 -13.38 -1.06
C GLN A 187 -11.24 -14.84 -1.06
N ALA A 188 -11.14 -15.46 0.12
CA ALA A 188 -10.81 -16.89 0.22
C ALA A 188 -11.87 -17.76 -0.47
N ALA A 189 -13.16 -17.46 -0.25
CA ALA A 189 -14.27 -18.10 -0.94
C ALA A 189 -14.18 -17.95 -2.46
N PHE A 190 -13.84 -16.76 -2.96
CA PHE A 190 -13.59 -16.54 -4.39
C PHE A 190 -12.44 -17.40 -4.92
N ARG A 191 -11.30 -17.42 -4.23
CA ARG A 191 -10.11 -18.20 -4.63
C ARG A 191 -10.42 -19.70 -4.74
N GLU A 192 -11.15 -20.23 -3.76
CA GLU A 192 -11.58 -21.63 -3.74
C GLU A 192 -12.61 -21.93 -4.84
N ALA A 193 -13.63 -21.07 -4.97
CA ALA A 193 -14.72 -21.24 -5.93
C ALA A 193 -14.23 -21.14 -7.38
N TYR A 194 -13.38 -20.16 -7.68
CA TYR A 194 -12.79 -19.99 -9.01
C TYR A 194 -12.03 -21.25 -9.45
N VAL A 195 -11.15 -21.78 -8.60
CA VAL A 195 -10.41 -23.01 -8.88
C VAL A 195 -11.34 -24.18 -9.17
N LYS A 196 -12.38 -24.35 -8.34
CA LYS A 196 -13.32 -25.46 -8.52
C LYS A 196 -14.09 -25.34 -9.84
N VAL A 197 -14.63 -24.17 -10.15
CA VAL A 197 -15.37 -23.93 -11.42
C VAL A 197 -14.48 -24.19 -12.64
N ILE A 198 -13.22 -23.75 -12.60
CA ILE A 198 -12.28 -23.98 -13.72
C ILE A 198 -11.95 -25.47 -13.89
N ARG A 199 -11.73 -26.21 -12.80
CA ARG A 199 -11.49 -27.67 -12.85
C ARG A 199 -12.70 -28.41 -13.41
N ASP A 200 -13.91 -28.05 -12.97
CA ASP A 200 -15.16 -28.65 -13.41
C ASP A 200 -15.41 -28.35 -14.90
N PHE A 201 -15.18 -27.11 -15.35
CA PHE A 201 -15.35 -26.69 -16.75
C PHE A 201 -14.42 -27.45 -17.71
N PHE A 202 -13.12 -27.53 -17.39
CA PHE A 202 -12.15 -28.24 -18.24
C PHE A 202 -12.07 -29.75 -18.00
N LYS A 203 -12.73 -30.26 -16.96
CA LYS A 203 -12.68 -31.66 -16.52
C LYS A 203 -11.26 -32.16 -16.30
N LYS A 204 -10.39 -31.29 -15.77
CA LYS A 204 -8.99 -31.59 -15.46
C LYS A 204 -8.63 -31.02 -14.10
N ASP A 205 -8.00 -31.83 -13.27
CA ASP A 205 -7.55 -31.45 -11.93
C ASP A 205 -6.20 -30.73 -12.00
N TYR A 206 -6.21 -29.48 -12.50
CA TYR A 206 -5.03 -28.62 -12.47
C TYR A 206 -4.67 -28.25 -11.02
N ASP A 207 -3.38 -27.99 -10.75
CA ASP A 207 -2.97 -27.46 -9.46
C ASP A 207 -3.65 -26.09 -9.21
N ALA A 208 -4.08 -25.85 -7.98
CA ALA A 208 -4.80 -24.64 -7.64
C ALA A 208 -3.93 -23.38 -7.84
N SER A 209 -2.61 -23.51 -7.65
CA SER A 209 -1.65 -22.43 -7.93
C SER A 209 -1.55 -22.11 -9.42
N ASP A 210 -1.54 -23.12 -10.29
CA ASP A 210 -1.47 -22.93 -11.75
C ASP A 210 -2.70 -22.20 -12.29
N ILE A 211 -3.87 -22.43 -11.69
CA ILE A 211 -5.12 -21.77 -12.07
C ILE A 211 -5.13 -20.29 -11.67
N ARG A 212 -4.52 -19.94 -10.53
CA ARG A 212 -4.53 -18.57 -10.00
C ARG A 212 -3.30 -17.75 -10.41
N GLN A 213 -2.27 -18.39 -10.96
CA GLN A 213 -1.04 -17.71 -11.35
C GLN A 213 -1.30 -16.63 -12.42
N GLY A 214 -0.98 -15.38 -12.09
CA GLY A 214 -1.20 -14.21 -12.93
C GLY A 214 -2.66 -13.75 -12.97
N ILE A 215 -3.51 -14.20 -12.05
CA ILE A 215 -4.88 -13.70 -11.94
C ILE A 215 -4.86 -12.26 -11.44
N VAL A 216 -5.67 -11.41 -12.08
CA VAL A 216 -6.03 -10.09 -11.56
C VAL A 216 -7.55 -10.09 -11.42
N ALA A 217 -8.04 -9.95 -10.19
CA ALA A 217 -9.47 -10.05 -9.90
C ALA A 217 -9.94 -8.97 -8.94
N ALA A 218 -11.08 -8.37 -9.26
CA ALA A 218 -11.80 -7.47 -8.39
C ALA A 218 -13.09 -8.15 -7.92
N VAL A 219 -13.30 -8.22 -6.61
CA VAL A 219 -14.43 -8.91 -5.99
C VAL A 219 -15.09 -8.01 -4.97
N ALA A 220 -16.31 -7.58 -5.22
CA ALA A 220 -17.11 -6.80 -4.28
C ALA A 220 -18.31 -7.61 -3.82
N VAL A 221 -18.47 -7.76 -2.50
CA VAL A 221 -19.63 -8.40 -1.88
C VAL A 221 -20.38 -7.43 -0.98
N LYS A 222 -21.70 -7.59 -0.92
CA LYS A 222 -22.56 -6.91 0.05
C LYS A 222 -22.96 -7.89 1.14
N VAL A 223 -22.64 -7.55 2.37
CA VAL A 223 -22.83 -8.39 3.56
C VAL A 223 -23.70 -7.65 4.55
N VAL A 224 -24.69 -8.32 5.13
CA VAL A 224 -25.51 -7.77 6.20
C VAL A 224 -24.68 -7.82 7.49
N GLU A 225 -24.47 -6.67 8.11
CA GLU A 225 -23.74 -6.53 9.37
C GLU A 225 -22.33 -7.18 9.37
N PRO A 226 -21.41 -6.73 8.49
CA PRO A 226 -20.12 -7.37 8.30
C PRO A 226 -19.21 -7.25 9.53
N VAL A 227 -18.73 -8.38 10.04
CA VAL A 227 -17.76 -8.45 11.13
C VAL A 227 -16.35 -8.49 10.56
N PHE A 228 -15.53 -7.51 10.94
CA PHE A 228 -14.11 -7.43 10.58
C PHE A 228 -13.24 -7.85 11.77
N GLU A 229 -12.07 -8.43 11.51
CA GLU A 229 -11.12 -8.83 12.56
C GLU A 229 -10.55 -7.63 13.34
N SER A 230 -10.58 -6.44 12.73
CA SER A 230 -10.02 -5.21 13.30
C SER A 230 -10.85 -3.97 12.94
N GLN A 231 -10.67 -2.90 13.73
CA GLN A 231 -11.34 -1.61 13.50
C GLN A 231 -10.92 -0.92 12.21
N THR A 232 -9.72 -1.22 11.68
CA THR A 232 -9.25 -0.71 10.38
C THR A 232 -9.93 -1.42 9.21
N LYS A 233 -10.71 -2.48 9.47
CA LYS A 233 -11.57 -3.20 8.50
C LYS A 233 -10.81 -3.69 7.27
N THR A 234 -9.58 -4.12 7.50
CA THR A 234 -8.67 -4.62 6.48
C THR A 234 -8.97 -6.06 6.09
N LYS A 235 -9.62 -6.83 6.98
CA LYS A 235 -9.92 -8.25 6.79
C LYS A 235 -11.31 -8.63 7.26
N LEU A 236 -12.11 -9.24 6.38
CA LEU A 236 -13.44 -9.74 6.71
C LEU A 236 -13.38 -11.05 7.50
N GLY A 237 -14.07 -11.11 8.64
CA GLY A 237 -14.22 -12.30 9.48
C GLY A 237 -15.59 -12.98 9.36
N SER A 238 -16.62 -12.33 8.80
CA SER A 238 -17.95 -12.93 8.62
C SER A 238 -17.90 -14.20 7.77
N LEU A 239 -18.35 -15.32 8.32
CA LEU A 239 -18.44 -16.60 7.62
C LEU A 239 -19.70 -16.73 6.74
N ASN A 240 -20.72 -15.92 7.01
CA ASN A 240 -22.01 -15.92 6.33
C ASN A 240 -22.30 -14.53 5.75
N VAL A 241 -23.15 -14.46 4.71
CA VAL A 241 -23.54 -13.19 4.06
C VAL A 241 -24.53 -12.40 4.92
N GLU A 242 -25.35 -13.11 5.69
CA GLU A 242 -26.27 -12.57 6.68
C GLU A 242 -26.37 -13.56 7.86
N GLU A 243 -26.80 -13.10 9.02
CA GLU A 243 -26.95 -13.95 10.20
C GLU A 243 -27.95 -15.08 9.93
N GLY A 244 -27.52 -16.33 10.12
CA GLY A 244 -28.33 -17.52 9.81
C GLY A 244 -28.52 -17.82 8.32
N GLY A 245 -27.98 -16.99 7.42
CA GLY A 245 -28.07 -17.18 5.98
C GLY A 245 -26.98 -18.10 5.41
N GLN A 246 -26.89 -18.11 4.08
CA GLN A 246 -25.88 -18.87 3.34
C GLN A 246 -24.44 -18.53 3.76
N THR A 247 -23.58 -19.55 3.75
CA THR A 247 -22.14 -19.34 3.97
C THR A 247 -21.54 -18.52 2.82
N MET A 248 -20.52 -17.73 3.12
CA MET A 248 -19.79 -16.93 2.12
C MET A 248 -19.22 -17.83 1.00
N ARG A 249 -18.74 -19.03 1.37
CA ARG A 249 -18.26 -20.03 0.41
C ARG A 249 -19.35 -20.48 -0.56
N GLN A 250 -20.53 -20.86 -0.05
CA GLN A 250 -21.65 -21.29 -0.89
C GLN A 250 -22.13 -20.16 -1.79
N PHE A 251 -22.32 -18.97 -1.24
CA PHE A 251 -22.78 -17.79 -1.99
C PHE A 251 -21.89 -17.47 -3.19
N VAL A 252 -20.58 -17.37 -2.97
CA VAL A 252 -19.62 -17.06 -4.04
C VAL A 252 -19.51 -18.22 -5.03
N PHE A 253 -19.52 -19.47 -4.55
CA PHE A 253 -19.47 -20.65 -5.41
C PHE A 253 -20.69 -20.75 -6.34
N GLU A 254 -21.91 -20.64 -5.82
CA GLU A 254 -23.13 -20.68 -6.62
C GLU A 254 -23.16 -19.59 -7.69
N PHE A 255 -22.72 -18.37 -7.33
CA PHE A 255 -22.60 -17.26 -8.27
C PHE A 255 -21.62 -17.58 -9.41
N LEU A 256 -20.40 -18.01 -9.10
CA LEU A 256 -19.39 -18.32 -10.13
C LEU A 256 -19.76 -19.55 -10.95
N SER A 257 -20.21 -20.64 -10.32
CA SER A 257 -20.66 -21.85 -11.02
C SER A 257 -21.79 -21.56 -11.99
N LYS A 258 -22.64 -20.57 -11.72
CA LYS A 258 -23.67 -20.15 -12.67
C LYS A 258 -23.13 -19.18 -13.71
N GLN A 259 -22.49 -18.09 -13.29
CA GLN A 259 -22.19 -16.97 -14.20
C GLN A 259 -20.90 -17.19 -14.99
N LEU A 260 -19.83 -17.64 -14.33
CA LEU A 260 -18.54 -17.87 -14.98
C LEU A 260 -18.60 -19.08 -15.92
N ASP A 261 -19.21 -20.19 -15.49
CA ASP A 261 -19.39 -21.37 -16.33
C ASP A 261 -20.17 -21.04 -17.61
N ASN A 262 -21.32 -20.36 -17.48
CA ASN A 262 -22.11 -19.91 -18.62
C ASN A 262 -21.32 -18.95 -19.52
N PHE A 263 -20.52 -18.05 -18.93
CA PHE A 263 -19.69 -17.13 -19.69
C PHE A 263 -18.64 -17.88 -20.53
N LEU A 264 -17.95 -18.86 -19.95
CA LEU A 264 -16.92 -19.63 -20.64
C LEU A 264 -17.50 -20.50 -21.76
N HIS A 265 -18.68 -21.10 -21.55
CA HIS A 265 -19.41 -21.80 -22.61
C HIS A 265 -19.82 -20.88 -23.78
N LYS A 266 -20.21 -19.63 -23.48
CA LYS A 266 -20.58 -18.64 -24.49
C LYS A 266 -19.38 -18.02 -25.22
N ASN A 267 -18.18 -18.06 -24.61
CA ASN A 267 -16.96 -17.43 -25.12
C ASN A 267 -15.80 -18.45 -25.24
N PRO A 268 -15.85 -19.39 -26.21
CA PRO A 268 -14.84 -20.44 -26.35
C PRO A 268 -13.41 -19.91 -26.56
N SER A 269 -13.25 -18.76 -27.24
CA SER A 269 -11.95 -18.12 -27.44
C SER A 269 -11.29 -17.70 -26.13
N VAL A 270 -12.08 -17.16 -25.20
CA VAL A 270 -11.62 -16.79 -23.85
C VAL A 270 -11.29 -18.03 -23.04
N ALA A 271 -12.14 -19.06 -23.11
CA ALA A 271 -11.89 -20.33 -22.42
C ALA A 271 -10.58 -20.99 -22.89
N GLU A 272 -10.32 -21.02 -24.19
CA GLU A 272 -9.08 -21.58 -24.73
C GLU A 272 -7.84 -20.76 -24.33
N ALA A 273 -7.93 -19.43 -24.34
CA ALA A 273 -6.85 -18.56 -23.89
C ALA A 273 -6.54 -18.75 -22.38
N LEU A 274 -7.58 -18.86 -21.56
CA LEU A 274 -7.45 -19.18 -20.13
C LEU A 274 -6.77 -20.54 -19.94
N LYS A 275 -7.21 -21.58 -20.65
CA LYS A 275 -6.61 -22.92 -20.59
C LYS A 275 -5.12 -22.89 -20.91
N LYS A 276 -4.73 -22.19 -22.00
CA LYS A 276 -3.32 -22.02 -22.38
C LYS A 276 -2.50 -21.35 -21.28
N LYS A 277 -3.05 -20.33 -20.61
CA LYS A 277 -2.37 -19.67 -19.48
C LYS A 277 -2.17 -20.61 -18.30
N ILE A 278 -3.15 -21.42 -17.95
CA ILE A 278 -3.04 -22.41 -16.87
C ILE A 278 -1.94 -23.43 -17.20
N GLU A 279 -1.93 -23.96 -18.43
CA GLU A 279 -0.92 -24.92 -18.88
C GLU A 279 0.49 -24.33 -18.98
N GLN A 280 0.60 -23.05 -19.33
CA GLN A 280 1.87 -22.33 -19.26
C GLN A 280 2.37 -22.24 -17.81
N SER A 281 1.50 -21.86 -16.88
CA SER A 281 1.82 -21.73 -15.46
C SER A 281 2.25 -23.08 -14.86
N GLU A 282 1.59 -24.17 -15.25
CA GLU A 282 1.97 -25.54 -14.88
C GLU A 282 3.40 -25.89 -15.32
N ARG A 283 3.80 -25.49 -16.54
CA ARG A 283 5.16 -25.71 -17.05
C ARG A 283 6.18 -24.90 -16.26
N GLU A 284 5.94 -23.61 -16.08
CA GLU A 284 6.83 -22.69 -15.34
C GLU A 284 7.05 -23.16 -13.89
N ARG A 285 5.99 -23.61 -13.20
CA ARG A 285 6.10 -24.14 -11.84
C ARG A 285 6.98 -25.38 -11.76
N LYS A 286 6.84 -26.32 -12.71
CA LYS A 286 7.66 -27.54 -12.78
C LYS A 286 9.14 -27.21 -13.01
N GLU A 287 9.43 -26.22 -13.85
CA GLU A 287 10.79 -25.74 -14.08
C GLU A 287 11.40 -25.08 -12.82
N LEU A 288 10.62 -24.23 -12.15
CA LEU A 288 11.06 -23.54 -10.92
C LEU A 288 11.25 -24.47 -9.73
N ALA A 289 10.46 -25.55 -9.61
CA ALA A 289 10.56 -26.50 -8.51
C ALA A 289 11.98 -27.10 -8.37
N GLY A 290 12.62 -27.41 -9.51
CA GLY A 290 14.00 -27.90 -9.54
C GLY A 290 15.02 -26.86 -9.05
N ILE A 291 14.86 -25.61 -9.49
CA ILE A 291 15.74 -24.49 -9.11
C ILE A 291 15.58 -24.15 -7.63
N LYS A 292 14.33 -24.07 -7.13
CA LYS A 292 14.02 -23.82 -5.72
C LYS A 292 14.64 -24.88 -4.82
N LYS A 293 14.57 -26.15 -5.20
CA LYS A 293 15.19 -27.25 -4.44
C LYS A 293 16.72 -27.07 -4.34
N LEU A 294 17.38 -26.80 -5.46
CA LEU A 294 18.83 -26.54 -5.50
C LEU A 294 19.22 -25.31 -4.68
N ALA A 295 18.47 -24.22 -4.77
CA ALA A 295 18.70 -23.01 -4.01
C ALA A 295 18.57 -23.26 -2.50
N ASN A 296 17.51 -23.96 -2.08
CA ASN A 296 17.30 -24.34 -0.68
C ASN A 296 18.38 -25.30 -0.16
N GLU A 297 18.87 -26.24 -0.98
CA GLU A 297 19.99 -27.10 -0.62
C GLU A 297 21.30 -26.31 -0.46
N ARG A 298 21.55 -25.32 -1.32
CA ARG A 298 22.70 -24.41 -1.18
C ARG A 298 22.60 -23.57 0.10
N ALA A 299 21.42 -23.00 0.38
CA ALA A 299 21.16 -22.23 1.60
C ALA A 299 21.29 -23.09 2.87
N LYS A 300 20.85 -24.36 2.84
CA LYS A 300 21.04 -25.29 3.97
C LYS A 300 22.50 -25.70 4.18
N LYS A 301 23.28 -25.87 3.11
CA LYS A 301 24.71 -26.23 3.18
C LYS A 301 25.58 -25.04 3.60
N ALA A 302 25.23 -23.83 3.18
CA ALA A 302 25.83 -22.58 3.65
C ALA A 302 25.20 -22.22 5.01
N ASN A 303 25.73 -22.79 6.11
CA ASN A 303 25.30 -22.58 7.51
C ASN A 303 24.32 -21.42 7.72
N LEU A 304 23.09 -21.79 8.12
CA LEU A 304 21.80 -21.08 8.24
C LEU A 304 21.75 -19.66 8.86
N HIS A 305 22.88 -19.01 9.12
CA HIS A 305 22.92 -17.63 9.55
C HIS A 305 23.06 -16.73 8.32
N ASN A 306 21.98 -16.05 7.93
CA ASN A 306 22.07 -14.93 7.00
C ASN A 306 22.99 -13.87 7.64
N ARG A 307 24.28 -13.90 7.32
CA ARG A 307 25.30 -13.03 7.95
C ARG A 307 25.06 -11.54 7.70
N LYS A 308 24.20 -11.22 6.74
CA LYS A 308 23.82 -9.86 6.35
C LYS A 308 22.61 -9.33 7.11
N LEU A 309 21.78 -10.23 7.65
CA LEU A 309 20.67 -9.87 8.49
C LEU A 309 21.14 -9.81 9.94
N ARG A 310 21.06 -8.61 10.52
CA ARG A 310 21.05 -8.42 11.96
C ARG A 310 19.60 -8.25 12.36
N ASP A 311 19.03 -9.27 12.96
CA ASP A 311 17.59 -9.34 13.21
C ASP A 311 17.14 -8.49 14.41
N CYS A 312 15.83 -8.30 14.54
CA CYS A 312 15.17 -7.80 15.75
C CYS A 312 14.45 -8.93 16.51
N ARG A 313 13.91 -8.62 17.69
CA ARG A 313 13.29 -9.60 18.58
C ARG A 313 11.83 -9.89 18.26
N VAL A 314 11.10 -8.89 17.76
CA VAL A 314 9.68 -8.98 17.45
C VAL A 314 9.50 -8.86 15.94
N HIS A 315 8.64 -9.71 15.39
CA HIS A 315 8.26 -9.71 13.97
C HIS A 315 6.75 -9.53 13.80
N LEU A 316 6.36 -9.01 12.64
CA LEU A 316 4.96 -8.79 12.28
C LEU A 316 4.14 -10.09 12.24
N ASN A 317 4.78 -11.22 11.91
CA ASN A 317 4.16 -12.53 11.80
C ASN A 317 4.21 -13.35 13.10
N ASP A 318 4.73 -12.79 14.20
CA ASP A 318 4.75 -13.48 15.48
C ASP A 318 3.33 -13.64 16.05
N GLU A 319 3.09 -14.77 16.71
CA GLU A 319 1.85 -14.98 17.45
C GLU A 319 1.79 -14.07 18.68
N PRO A 320 0.70 -13.31 18.86
CA PRO A 320 0.61 -12.39 19.98
C PRO A 320 0.46 -13.13 21.31
N PRO A 321 1.16 -12.69 22.37
CA PRO A 321 1.08 -13.32 23.69
C PRO A 321 -0.33 -13.19 24.30
N VAL A 322 -0.65 -14.11 25.23
CA VAL A 322 -1.96 -14.17 25.91
C VAL A 322 -2.25 -12.90 26.73
N LYS A 323 -1.21 -12.27 27.29
CA LYS A 323 -1.29 -10.99 28.03
C LYS A 323 -0.63 -9.88 27.21
N GLY A 324 -1.18 -8.67 27.25
CA GLY A 324 -0.61 -7.51 26.53
C GLY A 324 -0.85 -7.51 25.02
N LYS A 325 -1.88 -8.22 24.55
CA LYS A 325 -2.16 -8.42 23.12
C LYS A 325 -2.20 -7.12 22.31
N GLN A 326 -2.82 -6.06 22.85
CA GLN A 326 -2.95 -4.78 22.16
C GLN A 326 -1.62 -4.04 22.02
N GLU A 327 -0.81 -4.00 23.09
CA GLU A 327 0.53 -3.41 23.07
C GLU A 327 1.42 -4.17 22.09
N PHE A 328 1.37 -5.50 22.11
CA PHE A 328 2.12 -6.33 21.18
C PHE A 328 1.76 -6.04 19.71
N PHE A 329 0.47 -5.91 19.38
CA PHE A 329 0.06 -5.52 18.03
C PHE A 329 0.55 -4.12 17.63
N ALA A 330 0.66 -3.19 18.59
CA ALA A 330 1.25 -1.88 18.31
C ALA A 330 2.76 -2.02 18.00
N THR A 331 3.50 -2.77 18.82
CA THR A 331 4.92 -3.07 18.60
C THR A 331 5.16 -3.79 17.26
N GLN A 332 4.30 -4.73 16.87
CA GLN A 332 4.39 -5.41 15.58
C GLN A 332 4.29 -4.44 14.39
N LYS A 333 3.47 -3.40 14.50
CA LYS A 333 3.33 -2.37 13.45
C LYS A 333 4.54 -1.43 13.37
N GLU A 334 5.36 -1.37 14.41
CA GLU A 334 6.59 -0.59 14.44
C GLU A 334 7.79 -1.39 13.90
N THR A 335 7.65 -2.70 13.73
CA THR A 335 8.72 -3.55 13.20
C THR A 335 9.23 -3.03 11.87
N THR A 336 10.53 -2.78 11.82
CA THR A 336 11.19 -2.10 10.70
C THR A 336 12.46 -2.84 10.32
N ILE A 337 12.68 -3.08 9.03
CA ILE A 337 13.96 -3.55 8.50
C ILE A 337 14.59 -2.46 7.63
N PHE A 338 15.83 -2.09 7.96
CA PHE A 338 16.62 -1.16 7.17
C PHE A 338 17.48 -1.91 6.17
N ILE A 339 17.27 -1.68 4.88
CA ILE A 339 18.11 -2.18 3.80
C ILE A 339 19.16 -1.12 3.50
N THR A 340 20.43 -1.46 3.71
CA THR A 340 21.58 -0.54 3.59
C THR A 340 22.51 -0.95 2.45
N GLU A 341 23.19 0.03 1.85
CA GLU A 341 24.13 -0.19 0.74
C GLU A 341 25.35 -1.06 1.12
N GLY A 342 25.80 -1.02 2.37
CA GLY A 342 26.99 -1.74 2.80
C GLY A 342 27.20 -1.80 4.31
N ASP A 343 28.28 -2.47 4.70
CA ASP A 343 28.57 -2.77 6.11
C ASP A 343 28.89 -1.51 6.96
N SER A 344 29.32 -0.42 6.33
CA SER A 344 29.56 0.87 7.01
C SER A 344 28.26 1.46 7.56
N ALA A 345 27.29 1.74 6.69
CA ALA A 345 25.97 2.23 7.08
C ALA A 345 25.25 1.24 8.01
N SER A 346 25.30 -0.06 7.69
CA SER A 346 24.75 -1.13 8.54
C SER A 346 25.36 -1.12 9.95
N GLY A 347 26.67 -0.85 10.07
CA GLY A 347 27.38 -0.74 11.34
C GLY A 347 26.86 0.40 12.22
N SER A 348 26.66 1.58 11.64
CA SER A 348 26.11 2.75 12.34
C SER A 348 24.67 2.50 12.81
N ILE A 349 23.80 2.02 11.91
CA ILE A 349 22.40 1.73 12.25
C ILE A 349 22.32 0.64 13.31
N THR A 350 23.15 -0.42 13.21
CA THR A 350 23.09 -1.50 14.19
C THR A 350 23.41 -1.04 15.62
N LYS A 351 24.32 -0.09 15.77
CA LYS A 351 24.67 0.46 17.08
C LYS A 351 23.58 1.38 17.63
N ALA A 352 22.82 2.03 16.76
CA ALA A 352 21.84 3.05 17.11
C ALA A 352 20.41 2.52 17.27
N ARG A 353 20.08 1.40 16.62
CA ARG A 353 18.71 0.89 16.48
C ARG A 353 18.12 0.37 17.80
N GLU A 354 16.80 0.36 17.85
CA GLU A 354 16.06 -0.39 18.86
C GLU A 354 16.03 -1.89 18.50
N VAL A 355 16.79 -2.71 19.23
CA VAL A 355 16.95 -4.14 18.96
C VAL A 355 15.62 -4.91 19.07
N ALA A 356 14.64 -4.37 19.81
CA ALA A 356 13.32 -4.99 19.89
C ALA A 356 12.58 -5.02 18.55
N THR A 357 12.57 -3.91 17.81
CA THR A 357 11.70 -3.71 16.63
C THR A 357 12.44 -3.43 15.33
N GLN A 358 13.75 -3.14 15.37
CA GLN A 358 14.50 -2.71 14.20
C GLN A 358 15.56 -3.72 13.79
N ALA A 359 15.43 -4.25 12.57
CA ALA A 359 16.38 -5.12 11.92
C ALA A 359 17.20 -4.35 10.86
N VAL A 360 18.36 -4.88 10.49
CA VAL A 360 19.25 -4.28 9.48
C VAL A 360 19.71 -5.36 8.53
N PHE A 361 19.62 -5.10 7.24
CA PHE A 361 20.12 -5.93 6.15
C PHE A 361 21.17 -5.15 5.37
N SER A 362 22.41 -5.67 5.29
CA SER A 362 23.45 -5.07 4.45
C SER A 362 23.51 -5.71 3.07
N LEU A 363 23.38 -4.89 2.03
CA LEU A 363 23.69 -5.28 0.65
C LEU A 363 25.21 -5.33 0.48
N ARG A 364 25.67 -6.06 -0.55
CA ARG A 364 27.05 -5.99 -1.00
C ARG A 364 27.11 -5.45 -2.42
N GLY A 365 27.57 -4.21 -2.53
CA GLY A 365 27.66 -3.52 -3.81
C GLY A 365 26.27 -3.29 -4.43
N LYS A 366 26.27 -3.03 -5.74
CA LYS A 366 25.06 -2.70 -6.48
C LYS A 366 24.24 -3.97 -6.74
N PRO A 367 22.95 -4.03 -6.33
CA PRO A 367 22.10 -5.15 -6.64
C PRO A 367 22.00 -5.38 -8.15
N LEU A 368 21.72 -6.62 -8.54
CA LEU A 368 21.49 -6.94 -9.95
C LEU A 368 20.26 -6.17 -10.45
N ASN A 369 20.40 -5.47 -11.58
CA ASN A 369 19.24 -4.96 -12.30
C ASN A 369 18.44 -6.16 -12.81
N CYS A 370 17.29 -6.40 -12.17
CA CYS A 370 16.43 -7.54 -12.45
C CYS A 370 15.28 -7.19 -13.40
N PHE A 371 15.25 -5.98 -13.96
CA PHE A 371 14.19 -5.57 -14.86
C PHE A 371 14.05 -6.53 -16.06
N GLY A 372 12.83 -7.03 -16.29
CA GLY A 372 12.53 -7.97 -17.37
C GLY A 372 13.06 -9.41 -17.17
N MET A 373 13.69 -9.71 -16.04
CA MET A 373 14.12 -11.06 -15.68
C MET A 373 13.01 -11.87 -15.00
N THR A 374 13.04 -13.20 -15.13
CA THR A 374 12.06 -14.07 -14.47
C THR A 374 12.39 -14.28 -12.99
N LYS A 375 11.40 -14.71 -12.18
CA LYS A 375 11.58 -14.97 -10.73
C LYS A 375 12.71 -15.95 -10.41
N LYS A 376 13.14 -16.76 -11.38
CA LYS A 376 14.34 -17.59 -11.32
C LYS A 376 15.58 -16.82 -10.81
N ILE A 377 15.78 -15.58 -11.26
CA ILE A 377 16.96 -14.80 -10.87
C ILE A 377 16.99 -14.49 -9.37
N VAL A 378 15.83 -14.36 -8.74
CA VAL A 378 15.71 -14.13 -7.31
C VAL A 378 16.29 -15.31 -6.52
N TYR A 379 16.16 -16.53 -7.05
CA TYR A 379 16.74 -17.73 -6.42
C TYR A 379 18.22 -17.92 -6.74
N GLU A 380 18.67 -17.51 -7.93
CA GLU A 380 20.06 -17.68 -8.38
C GLU A 380 21.00 -16.60 -7.83
N ASN A 381 20.51 -15.37 -7.68
CA ASN A 381 21.28 -14.28 -7.11
C ASN A 381 21.26 -14.34 -5.58
N GLU A 382 22.44 -14.47 -4.98
CA GLU A 382 22.58 -14.61 -3.52
C GLU A 382 22.01 -13.42 -2.73
N GLU A 383 22.21 -12.18 -3.20
CA GLU A 383 21.69 -10.97 -2.52
C GLU A 383 20.15 -10.98 -2.47
N LEU A 384 19.53 -11.20 -3.62
CA LEU A 384 18.07 -11.18 -3.76
C LEU A 384 17.42 -12.35 -3.01
N ASN A 385 18.06 -13.53 -3.07
CA ASN A 385 17.61 -14.73 -2.36
C ASN A 385 17.64 -14.52 -0.84
N LEU A 386 18.76 -13.99 -0.31
CA LEU A 386 18.91 -13.70 1.11
C LEU A 386 17.94 -12.61 1.58
N LEU A 387 17.67 -11.59 0.76
CA LEU A 387 16.69 -10.55 1.07
C LEU A 387 15.26 -11.12 1.08
N GLN A 388 14.89 -11.94 0.10
CA GLN A 388 13.61 -12.63 0.04
C GLN A 388 13.37 -13.47 1.31
N HIS A 389 14.38 -14.24 1.73
CA HIS A 389 14.29 -15.03 2.96
C HIS A 389 14.27 -14.17 4.23
N ALA A 390 15.05 -13.08 4.27
CA ALA A 390 15.04 -12.16 5.40
C ALA A 390 13.64 -11.59 5.64
N LEU A 391 12.90 -11.28 4.58
CA LEU A 391 11.53 -10.73 4.66
C LEU A 391 10.44 -11.81 4.80
N ASN A 392 10.76 -13.06 4.46
CA ASN A 392 9.83 -14.20 4.36
C ASN A 392 8.66 -13.95 3.39
N ILE A 393 9.00 -13.49 2.18
CA ILE A 393 8.01 -13.08 1.15
C ILE A 393 7.90 -14.04 -0.03
N GLU A 394 8.52 -15.22 0.06
CA GLU A 394 8.58 -16.18 -1.05
C GLU A 394 7.19 -16.60 -1.55
N GLU A 395 6.29 -16.88 -0.61
CA GLU A 395 4.92 -17.38 -0.83
C GLU A 395 3.86 -16.26 -0.75
N GLY A 396 4.29 -15.00 -0.76
CA GLY A 396 3.43 -13.82 -0.65
C GLY A 396 3.59 -13.10 0.70
N MET A 397 2.61 -12.27 1.07
CA MET A 397 2.70 -11.39 2.23
C MET A 397 2.24 -12.01 3.56
N GLU A 398 1.58 -13.18 3.56
CA GLU A 398 1.04 -13.77 4.79
C GLU A 398 2.13 -14.04 5.85
N GLY A 399 3.34 -14.37 5.40
CA GLY A 399 4.50 -14.60 6.26
C GLY A 399 5.39 -13.38 6.51
N LEU A 400 5.00 -12.18 6.06
CA LEU A 400 5.83 -10.98 6.09
C LEU A 400 6.32 -10.67 7.51
N ARG A 401 7.64 -10.54 7.68
CA ARG A 401 8.27 -10.40 9.00
C ARG A 401 8.34 -8.97 9.54
N PHE A 402 8.25 -7.96 8.67
CA PHE A 402 8.41 -6.56 9.06
C PHE A 402 7.32 -5.71 8.43
N ASN A 403 6.69 -4.85 9.23
CA ASN A 403 5.66 -3.95 8.74
C ASN A 403 6.23 -2.82 7.88
N ARG A 404 7.46 -2.37 8.18
CA ARG A 404 8.15 -1.32 7.43
C ARG A 404 9.45 -1.87 6.84
N ILE A 405 9.57 -1.81 5.53
CA ILE A 405 10.79 -2.11 4.78
C ILE A 405 11.36 -0.77 4.33
N VAL A 406 12.44 -0.34 4.97
CA VAL A 406 13.01 0.99 4.78
C VAL A 406 14.31 0.88 3.99
N ILE A 407 14.33 1.50 2.82
CA ILE A 407 15.53 1.65 1.99
C ILE A 407 16.33 2.83 2.55
N ALA A 408 17.46 2.52 3.17
CA ALA A 408 18.37 3.48 3.79
C ALA A 408 19.68 3.54 2.98
N THR A 409 19.69 4.45 1.99
CA THR A 409 20.84 4.69 1.11
C THR A 409 21.42 6.07 1.32
N ASP A 410 22.68 6.24 0.95
CA ASP A 410 23.35 7.54 0.99
C ASP A 410 22.69 8.53 0.01
N ALA A 411 22.86 9.83 0.26
CA ALA A 411 22.31 10.92 -0.55
C ALA A 411 23.26 11.31 -1.70
N ASP A 412 23.90 10.30 -2.30
CA ASP A 412 24.81 10.43 -3.43
C ASP A 412 24.33 9.63 -4.66
N VAL A 413 25.09 9.69 -5.75
CA VAL A 413 24.74 9.04 -7.02
C VAL A 413 24.68 7.51 -6.90
N ASP A 414 25.52 6.90 -6.08
CA ASP A 414 25.55 5.45 -5.89
C ASP A 414 24.36 4.97 -5.03
N GLY A 415 24.06 5.68 -3.95
CA GLY A 415 22.89 5.43 -3.11
C GLY A 415 21.58 5.60 -3.87
N MET A 416 21.47 6.64 -4.72
CA MET A 416 20.31 6.81 -5.62
C MET A 416 20.15 5.65 -6.59
N HIS A 417 21.26 5.13 -7.14
CA HIS A 417 21.21 3.98 -8.05
C HIS A 417 20.78 2.69 -7.33
N ILE A 418 21.32 2.42 -6.13
CA ILE A 418 20.92 1.25 -5.33
C ILE A 418 19.45 1.33 -4.94
N ARG A 419 18.98 2.52 -4.56
CA ARG A 419 17.56 2.76 -4.27
C ARG A 419 16.68 2.34 -5.45
N LEU A 420 17.04 2.75 -6.66
CA LEU A 420 16.30 2.39 -7.88
C LEU A 420 16.31 0.87 -8.13
N LEU A 421 17.46 0.20 -7.95
CA LEU A 421 17.60 -1.24 -8.14
C LEU A 421 16.75 -2.05 -7.16
N ILE A 422 16.75 -1.66 -5.88
CA ILE A 422 15.93 -2.30 -4.84
C ILE A 422 14.44 -2.02 -5.03
N MET A 423 14.07 -0.80 -5.40
CA MET A 423 12.69 -0.48 -5.75
C MET A 423 12.21 -1.32 -6.93
N THR A 424 13.03 -1.47 -7.97
CA THR A 424 12.71 -2.32 -9.14
C THR A 424 12.50 -3.77 -8.74
N PHE A 425 13.35 -4.31 -7.85
CA PHE A 425 13.18 -5.65 -7.30
C PHE A 425 11.82 -5.84 -6.61
N PHE A 426 11.43 -4.91 -5.74
CA PHE A 426 10.14 -4.99 -5.05
C PHE A 426 8.97 -4.82 -6.02
N ILE A 427 9.02 -3.85 -6.92
CA ILE A 427 7.94 -3.59 -7.87
C ILE A 427 7.72 -4.78 -8.80
N GLN A 428 8.79 -5.41 -9.30
CA GLN A 428 8.67 -6.49 -10.28
C GLN A 428 8.28 -7.84 -9.67
N PHE A 429 8.85 -8.20 -8.50
CA PHE A 429 8.65 -9.54 -7.95
C PHE A 429 7.73 -9.58 -6.73
N PHE A 430 7.55 -8.46 -6.05
CA PHE A 430 6.74 -8.35 -4.82
C PHE A 430 5.89 -7.06 -4.81
N PRO A 431 5.14 -6.75 -5.89
CA PRO A 431 4.40 -5.50 -6.02
C PRO A 431 3.43 -5.25 -4.87
N ASP A 432 2.90 -6.31 -4.27
CA ASP A 432 1.97 -6.24 -3.14
C ASP A 432 2.55 -5.50 -1.94
N LEU A 433 3.86 -5.60 -1.69
CA LEU A 433 4.52 -4.86 -0.60
C LEU A 433 4.44 -3.35 -0.84
N VAL A 434 4.59 -2.92 -2.09
CA VAL A 434 4.50 -1.51 -2.48
C VAL A 434 3.04 -1.06 -2.42
N LYS A 435 2.12 -1.84 -3.01
CA LYS A 435 0.67 -1.55 -3.03
C LYS A 435 0.07 -1.42 -1.62
N ASN A 436 0.58 -2.20 -0.66
CA ASN A 436 0.13 -2.18 0.74
C ASN A 436 0.94 -1.25 1.64
N ASN A 437 1.75 -0.34 1.07
CA ASN A 437 2.52 0.69 1.78
C ASN A 437 3.49 0.12 2.83
N HIS A 438 4.16 -0.98 2.51
CA HIS A 438 5.23 -1.53 3.36
C HIS A 438 6.61 -0.99 3.00
N ILE A 439 6.80 -0.43 1.80
CA ILE A 439 8.10 0.07 1.33
C ILE A 439 8.23 1.59 1.57
N PHE A 440 9.33 1.98 2.21
CA PHE A 440 9.63 3.36 2.55
C PHE A 440 11.08 3.70 2.18
N ILE A 441 11.33 4.99 1.96
CA ILE A 441 12.67 5.55 1.83
C ILE A 441 12.97 6.32 3.13
N LEU A 442 14.13 6.07 3.72
CA LEU A 442 14.60 6.86 4.85
C LEU A 442 15.07 8.22 4.35
N GLU A 443 14.45 9.29 4.84
CA GLU A 443 14.99 10.64 4.65
C GLU A 443 16.02 10.92 5.73
N THR A 444 17.22 11.30 5.32
CA THR A 444 18.30 11.72 6.22
C THR A 444 18.64 13.18 6.01
N PRO A 445 19.11 13.89 7.06
CA PRO A 445 19.46 15.29 6.92
C PRO A 445 20.66 15.45 5.98
N LEU A 446 20.59 16.45 5.11
CA LEU A 446 21.68 16.82 4.21
C LEU A 446 22.73 17.68 4.92
N PHE A 447 22.30 18.46 5.92
CA PHE A 447 23.16 19.39 6.64
C PHE A 447 22.91 19.34 8.14
N ARG A 448 23.96 19.62 8.90
CA ARG A 448 23.92 19.96 10.32
C ARG A 448 24.42 21.38 10.49
N VAL A 449 23.60 22.24 11.09
CA VAL A 449 23.96 23.64 11.40
C VAL A 449 23.97 23.77 12.92
N ARG A 450 25.11 24.12 13.51
CA ARG A 450 25.25 24.19 14.98
C ARG A 450 25.98 25.44 15.45
N ASN A 451 25.66 25.87 16.67
CA ASN A 451 26.46 26.81 17.44
C ASN A 451 26.81 26.18 18.81
N LYS A 452 27.27 26.98 19.77
CA LYS A 452 27.63 26.47 21.12
C LYS A 452 26.42 25.99 21.96
N GLN A 453 25.20 26.37 21.59
CA GLN A 453 23.97 26.15 22.37
C GLN A 453 22.98 25.19 21.69
N GLU A 454 22.83 25.27 20.35
CA GLU A 454 21.81 24.57 19.59
C GLU A 454 22.41 23.89 18.34
N THR A 455 21.89 22.70 18.02
CA THR A 455 22.21 21.94 16.79
C THR A 455 20.91 21.70 16.03
N ILE A 456 20.87 22.06 14.74
CA ILE A 456 19.71 21.93 13.85
C ILE A 456 20.09 21.05 12.67
N TYR A 457 19.32 19.98 12.46
CA TYR A 457 19.46 19.09 11.30
C TYR A 457 18.51 19.54 10.19
N CYS A 458 19.03 19.69 8.99
CA CYS A 458 18.32 20.26 7.85
C CYS A 458 18.25 19.26 6.70
N TYR A 459 17.05 19.09 6.15
CA TYR A 459 16.74 18.15 5.06
C TYR A 459 16.65 18.82 3.70
N SER A 460 16.69 20.16 3.67
CA SER A 460 16.73 20.94 2.44
C SER A 460 17.66 22.14 2.57
N GLU A 461 18.07 22.67 1.43
CA GLU A 461 18.83 23.92 1.35
C GLU A 461 18.06 25.09 1.96
N GLN A 462 16.72 25.12 1.81
CA GLN A 462 15.86 26.13 2.41
C GLN A 462 15.82 26.04 3.94
N GLU A 463 15.82 24.82 4.49
CA GLU A 463 15.97 24.60 5.94
C GLU A 463 17.34 25.05 6.42
N LYS A 464 18.42 24.76 5.67
CA LYS A 464 19.78 25.22 5.99
C LYS A 464 19.83 26.74 6.09
N GLN A 465 19.30 27.46 5.10
CA GLN A 465 19.28 28.92 5.10
C GLN A 465 18.49 29.49 6.30
N ARG A 466 17.35 28.88 6.65
CA ARG A 466 16.57 29.25 7.84
C ARG A 466 17.33 29.00 9.13
N ALA A 467 18.00 27.85 9.24
CA ALA A 467 18.82 27.49 10.41
C ALA A 467 20.02 28.45 10.58
N VAL A 468 20.71 28.80 9.49
CA VAL A 468 21.82 29.78 9.52
C VAL A 468 21.33 31.14 9.98
N LYS A 469 20.20 31.63 9.45
CA LYS A 469 19.59 32.90 9.89
C LYS A 469 19.18 32.87 11.37
N LYS A 470 18.63 31.74 11.84
CA LYS A 470 18.21 31.56 13.24
C LYS A 470 19.41 31.57 14.20
N LEU A 471 20.48 30.85 13.85
CA LEU A 471 21.64 30.65 14.72
C LEU A 471 22.62 31.83 14.69
N GLY A 472 22.52 32.71 13.70
CA GLY A 472 23.22 34.00 13.66
C GLY A 472 24.73 33.87 13.48
N ASN A 473 25.50 34.19 14.53
CA ASN A 473 26.96 34.31 14.48
C ASN A 473 27.65 33.04 13.95
N LYS A 474 28.07 33.07 12.68
CA LYS A 474 28.92 32.07 11.97
C LYS A 474 28.72 30.63 12.49
N PRO A 475 27.52 30.04 12.33
CA PRO A 475 27.29 28.67 12.76
C PRO A 475 28.18 27.70 11.98
N GLU A 476 28.59 26.62 12.64
CA GLU A 476 29.30 25.52 12.00
C GLU A 476 28.31 24.73 11.14
N ILE A 477 28.61 24.61 9.85
CA ILE A 477 27.79 23.87 8.88
C ILE A 477 28.56 22.62 8.47
N THR A 478 28.00 21.44 8.74
CA THR A 478 28.50 20.16 8.24
C THR A 478 27.53 19.64 7.17
N ARG A 479 28.04 19.23 6.00
CA ARG A 479 27.25 18.48 5.01
C ARG A 479 27.50 17.00 5.22
N PHE A 480 26.44 16.20 5.33
CA PHE A 480 26.57 14.75 5.38
C PHE A 480 26.68 14.22 3.95
N LYS A 481 27.68 13.41 3.66
CA LYS A 481 27.83 12.77 2.34
C LYS A 481 27.32 11.34 2.35
N GLY A 482 27.57 10.60 3.44
CA GLY A 482 27.12 9.23 3.59
C GLY A 482 26.58 8.91 4.98
N LEU A 483 25.75 7.88 5.08
CA LEU A 483 25.14 7.43 6.33
C LEU A 483 26.19 6.95 7.34
N GLY A 484 27.34 6.47 6.85
CA GLY A 484 28.47 6.02 7.69
C GLY A 484 29.24 7.15 8.38
N GLU A 485 29.11 8.40 7.92
CA GLU A 485 29.78 9.57 8.52
C GLU A 485 29.03 10.09 9.77
N ILE A 486 27.77 9.70 9.91
CA ILE A 486 26.92 10.09 11.03
C ILE A 486 27.26 9.20 12.23
N SER A 487 27.51 9.82 13.37
CA SER A 487 27.78 9.09 14.61
C SER A 487 26.54 8.28 15.03
N PRO A 488 26.69 7.09 15.66
CA PRO A 488 25.55 6.28 16.07
C PRO A 488 24.53 7.03 16.96
N ASP A 489 25.01 7.90 17.84
CA ASP A 489 24.15 8.70 18.73
C ASP A 489 23.32 9.73 17.97
N GLU A 490 23.88 10.33 16.91
CA GLU A 490 23.12 11.21 16.01
C GLU A 490 22.15 10.42 15.16
N PHE A 491 22.60 9.27 14.63
CA PHE A 491 21.78 8.41 13.78
C PHE A 491 20.55 7.89 14.52
N GLY A 492 20.70 7.52 15.79
CA GLY A 492 19.59 7.06 16.64
C GLY A 492 18.42 8.04 16.71
N ARG A 493 18.69 9.35 16.59
CA ARG A 493 17.65 10.39 16.55
C ARG A 493 16.85 10.36 15.24
N PHE A 494 17.47 9.93 14.14
CA PHE A 494 16.84 9.89 12.82
C PHE A 494 16.04 8.62 12.56
N ILE A 495 16.31 7.55 13.32
CA ILE A 495 15.56 6.28 13.27
C ILE A 495 14.70 6.02 14.50
N GLY A 496 14.53 7.04 15.36
CA GLY A 496 13.66 7.01 16.53
C GLY A 496 12.21 7.36 16.21
N GLU A 497 11.50 7.94 17.19
CA GLU A 497 10.08 8.31 17.06
C GLU A 497 9.81 9.34 15.95
N ASP A 498 10.73 10.30 15.75
CA ASP A 498 10.61 11.37 14.74
C ASP A 498 11.19 10.97 13.37
N MET A 499 11.34 9.67 13.10
CA MET A 499 11.88 9.16 11.84
C MET A 499 11.05 9.64 10.64
N ARG A 500 11.73 10.28 9.68
CA ARG A 500 11.12 10.75 8.43
C ARG A 500 11.17 9.65 7.38
N LEU A 501 10.00 9.05 7.12
CA LEU A 501 9.83 8.02 6.12
C LEU A 501 8.98 8.54 4.96
N GLN A 502 9.52 8.47 3.75
CA GLN A 502 8.76 8.72 2.53
C GLN A 502 8.19 7.39 2.02
N PRO A 503 6.86 7.21 1.97
CA PRO A 503 6.27 5.99 1.41
C PRO A 503 6.52 5.91 -0.09
N VAL A 504 6.84 4.72 -0.59
CA VAL A 504 6.88 4.46 -2.03
C VAL A 504 5.47 4.18 -2.50
N ILE A 505 4.88 5.11 -3.25
CA ILE A 505 3.52 5.02 -3.78
C ILE A 505 3.61 4.85 -5.30
N ILE A 506 2.91 3.85 -5.83
CA ILE A 506 2.72 3.69 -7.28
C ILE A 506 1.51 4.54 -7.66
N ASP A 507 1.73 5.56 -8.48
CA ASP A 507 0.64 6.35 -9.06
C ASP A 507 -0.07 5.55 -10.17
N HIS A 508 -1.39 5.71 -10.25
CA HIS A 508 -2.24 5.00 -11.20
C HIS A 508 -2.52 5.90 -12.41
N GLY A 509 -1.68 5.79 -13.45
CA GLY A 509 -1.84 6.53 -14.71
C GLY A 509 -0.56 6.59 -15.54
N ASP A 510 0.60 6.50 -14.89
CA ASP A 510 1.86 6.27 -15.58
C ASP A 510 1.99 4.78 -15.86
N HIS A 511 2.36 4.45 -17.10
CA HIS A 511 2.77 3.11 -17.47
C HIS A 511 4.01 2.75 -16.63
N LEU A 512 3.84 2.23 -15.42
CA LEU A 512 4.94 1.82 -14.54
C LEU A 512 5.91 0.90 -15.27
N GLN A 513 5.36 0.03 -16.11
CA GLN A 513 6.11 -0.82 -17.03
C GLN A 513 6.99 -0.01 -17.99
N HIS A 514 6.45 1.03 -18.63
CA HIS A 514 7.18 1.90 -19.56
C HIS A 514 8.21 2.77 -18.83
N LEU A 515 7.90 3.28 -17.63
CA LEU A 515 8.82 4.05 -16.81
C LEU A 515 10.00 3.18 -16.37
N LEU A 516 9.73 1.96 -15.89
CA LEU A 516 10.76 0.99 -15.57
C LEU A 516 11.52 0.53 -16.83
N GLU A 517 10.86 0.33 -17.96
CA GLU A 517 11.52 -0.01 -19.22
C GLU A 517 12.46 1.09 -19.69
N TYR A 518 12.03 2.33 -19.59
CA TYR A 518 12.85 3.49 -19.93
C TYR A 518 14.09 3.59 -19.04
N TYR A 519 13.92 3.55 -17.71
CA TYR A 519 15.05 3.75 -16.79
C TYR A 519 15.90 2.50 -16.57
N MET A 520 15.30 1.32 -16.53
CA MET A 520 15.93 0.04 -16.16
C MET A 520 16.12 -0.91 -17.33
N GLY A 521 15.47 -0.68 -18.47
CA GLY A 521 15.62 -1.47 -19.67
C GLY A 521 16.93 -1.19 -20.43
N LYS A 522 16.99 -1.71 -21.66
CA LYS A 522 18.15 -1.53 -22.54
C LYS A 522 18.35 -0.05 -22.85
N ASN A 523 19.60 0.37 -23.00
CA ASN A 523 19.91 1.76 -23.30
C ASN A 523 19.40 2.13 -24.70
N THR A 524 18.41 3.03 -24.77
CA THR A 524 17.87 3.56 -26.03
C THR A 524 18.51 4.91 -26.36
N GLN A 525 18.45 5.30 -27.64
CA GLN A 525 18.93 6.62 -28.07
C GLN A 525 18.13 7.76 -27.41
N GLU A 526 16.82 7.61 -27.31
CA GLU A 526 15.93 8.57 -26.63
C GLU A 526 16.35 8.80 -25.18
N ARG A 527 16.73 7.74 -24.44
CA ARG A 527 17.24 7.87 -23.08
C ARG A 527 18.54 8.64 -23.02
N GLN A 528 19.46 8.38 -23.96
CA GLN A 528 20.72 9.13 -24.03
C GLN A 528 20.48 10.61 -24.29
N GLU A 529 19.63 10.94 -25.26
CA GLU A 529 19.27 12.31 -25.60
C GLU A 529 18.58 13.03 -24.43
N PHE A 530 17.65 12.36 -23.74
CA PHE A 530 17.03 12.90 -22.54
C PHE A 530 18.04 13.18 -21.43
N ILE A 531 18.96 12.24 -21.15
CA ILE A 531 20.01 12.43 -20.14
C ILE A 531 20.89 13.62 -20.52
N ILE A 532 21.31 13.74 -21.79
CA ILE A 532 22.12 14.87 -22.28
C ILE A 532 21.37 16.20 -22.09
N ASN A 533 20.09 16.25 -22.48
CA ASN A 533 19.29 17.47 -22.40
C ASN A 533 18.92 17.88 -20.97
N ASN A 534 18.92 16.93 -20.03
CA ASN A 534 18.60 17.17 -18.62
C ASN A 534 19.84 17.13 -17.71
N LEU A 535 21.05 17.05 -18.28
CA LEU A 535 22.29 17.01 -17.53
C LEU A 535 22.53 18.37 -16.88
N LYS A 536 22.25 18.48 -15.58
CA LYS A 536 22.62 19.65 -14.80
C LYS A 536 24.10 19.56 -14.47
N VAL A 537 24.91 20.38 -15.12
CA VAL A 537 26.31 20.57 -14.73
C VAL A 537 26.33 21.36 -13.44
N GLU A 538 26.58 20.72 -12.30
CA GLU A 538 26.94 21.42 -11.07
C GLU A 538 28.32 22.04 -11.28
N LEU A 539 28.33 23.32 -11.71
CA LEU A 539 29.54 24.13 -11.66
C LEU A 539 29.81 24.46 -10.19
N ASP A 540 30.88 23.87 -9.63
CA ASP A 540 31.48 24.32 -8.39
C ASP A 540 31.98 25.76 -8.60
N THR A 541 31.08 26.73 -8.46
CA THR A 541 31.43 28.13 -8.38
C THR A 541 32.04 28.35 -7.01
N VAL A 542 33.37 28.30 -6.97
CA VAL A 542 34.14 28.84 -5.85
C VAL A 542 33.80 30.33 -5.80
N GLU A 543 32.87 30.72 -4.92
CA GLU A 543 32.72 32.13 -4.56
C GLU A 543 34.03 32.55 -3.89
N GLU A 544 34.91 33.20 -4.66
CA GLU A 544 36.00 33.99 -4.11
C GLU A 544 35.38 35.01 -3.15
N ILE A 545 35.60 34.79 -1.85
CA ILE A 545 35.31 35.78 -0.82
C ILE A 545 36.22 36.96 -1.13
N VAL A 546 35.68 37.98 -1.81
CA VAL A 546 36.35 39.27 -1.95
C VAL A 546 36.38 39.91 -0.56
N ALA A 547 37.60 40.13 -0.08
CA ALA A 547 37.95 40.68 1.23
C ALA A 547 37.48 42.12 1.45
#